data_AF-A0A317DJT8-F1
#
_entry.id   AF-A0A317DJT8-F1
#
_cell.length_a   1.000
_cell.length_b   1.000
_cell.length_c   1.000
_cell.angle_alpha   90.00
_cell.angle_beta   90.00
_cell.angle_gamma   90.00
#
_symmetry.space_group_name_H-M   'P 1'
#
loop_
_entity.id
_entity.type
_entity.pdbx_description
1 polymer ?
#
loop_
_entity_poly.entity_id
_entity_poly.type
_entity_poly.pdbx_seq_one_letter_code
_entity_poly.pdbx_strand_id
1 'polypeptide(L)'
;MSEPHVTLDPRGLDAVQQKLRGPLEDQLTSALQAATERVRSSYAGEPVEEVCRRLLDETRAGLHPDIAAGFNPDMDEFCRVAVAIVRGGAS
;
A
#
# COMPACT_ATOMS: atom_id res chain seq x y z
N MET A 1 -7.83 -17.61 -0.13
CA MET A 1 -7.18 -16.37 -0.59
C MET A 1 -6.86 -15.59 0.66
N SER A 2 -5.59 -15.26 0.91
CA SER A 2 -5.22 -14.49 2.11
C SER A 2 -5.35 -13.02 1.79
N GLU A 3 -6.27 -12.34 2.48
CA GLU A 3 -6.43 -10.89 2.42
C GLU A 3 -5.13 -10.22 2.90
N PRO A 4 -4.63 -9.16 2.24
CA PRO A 4 -3.46 -8.42 2.70
C PRO A 4 -3.83 -7.59 3.94
N HIS A 5 -3.20 -7.89 5.07
CA HIS A 5 -3.37 -7.15 6.32
C HIS A 5 -2.12 -6.28 6.56
N VAL A 6 -2.26 -4.98 6.37
CA VAL A 6 -1.20 -4.01 6.70
C VAL A 6 -1.26 -3.73 8.21
N THR A 7 -0.19 -4.06 8.93
CA THR A 7 -0.04 -3.76 10.36
C THR A 7 0.87 -2.53 10.53
N LEU A 8 0.40 -1.49 11.21
CA LEU A 8 1.20 -0.30 11.51
C LEU A 8 2.17 -0.53 12.67
N ASP A 9 3.43 -0.11 12.51
CA ASP A 9 4.45 -0.17 13.57
C ASP A 9 4.19 0.88 14.67
N PRO A 10 4.15 0.49 15.96
CA PRO A 10 3.77 1.38 17.06
C PRO A 10 4.83 2.44 17.42
N ARG A 11 6.06 2.37 16.92
CA ARG A 11 7.14 3.28 17.31
C ARG A 11 7.13 4.62 16.56
N GLY A 12 6.29 4.75 15.52
CA GLY A 12 6.11 5.98 14.75
C GLY A 12 4.77 6.69 14.95
N LEU A 13 3.89 6.19 15.83
CA LEU A 13 2.51 6.67 15.96
C LEU A 13 2.32 7.55 17.19
N ASP A 14 1.82 8.77 16.98
CA ASP A 14 1.44 9.70 18.06
C ASP A 14 0.19 9.21 18.82
N ALA A 15 -0.08 9.73 20.01
CA ALA A 15 -1.12 9.21 20.92
C ALA A 15 -2.55 9.25 20.31
N VAL A 16 -2.77 10.16 19.35
CA VAL A 16 -4.02 10.26 18.55
C VAL A 16 -4.10 9.13 17.52
N GLN A 17 -2.99 8.77 16.88
CA GLN A 17 -2.94 7.69 15.89
C GLN A 17 -3.14 6.30 16.53
N GLN A 18 -2.74 6.12 17.79
CA GLN A 18 -3.05 4.89 18.54
C GLN A 18 -4.56 4.73 18.84
N LYS A 19 -5.30 5.84 19.06
CA LYS A 19 -6.77 5.80 19.21
C LYS A 19 -7.50 5.63 17.88
N LEU A 20 -6.88 6.06 16.79
CA LEU A 20 -7.40 5.96 15.43
C LEU A 20 -6.90 4.71 14.69
N ARG A 21 -6.26 3.76 15.36
CA ARG A 21 -5.56 2.63 14.72
C ARG A 21 -6.47 1.81 13.80
N GLY A 22 -7.67 1.46 14.25
CA GLY A 22 -8.65 0.74 13.41
C GLY A 22 -9.04 1.53 12.16
N PRO A 23 -9.56 2.76 12.29
CA PRO A 23 -9.87 3.63 11.14
C PRO A 23 -8.67 3.90 10.21
N LEU A 24 -7.46 3.98 10.76
CA LEU A 24 -6.22 4.14 9.99
C LEU A 24 -5.87 2.88 9.20
N GLU A 25 -5.95 1.71 9.83
CA GLU A 25 -5.74 0.40 9.18
C GLU A 25 -6.78 0.20 8.05
N ASP A 26 -8.04 0.58 8.25
CA ASP A 26 -9.08 0.53 7.22
C ASP A 26 -8.79 1.50 6.06
N GLN A 27 -8.34 2.73 6.35
CA GLN A 27 -7.95 3.70 5.31
C GLN A 27 -6.73 3.23 4.52
N LEU A 28 -5.73 2.66 5.20
CA LEU A 28 -4.53 2.12 4.55
C LEU A 28 -4.87 0.94 3.65
N THR A 29 -5.71 0.03 4.15
CA THR A 29 -6.20 -1.13 3.38
C THR A 29 -6.96 -0.66 2.14
N SER A 30 -7.87 0.31 2.30
CA SER A 30 -8.64 0.88 1.20
C SER A 30 -7.74 1.59 0.17
N ALA A 31 -6.76 2.37 0.63
CA ALA A 31 -5.83 3.09 -0.23
C ALA A 31 -4.92 2.11 -1.01
N LEU A 32 -4.39 1.08 -0.35
CA LEU A 32 -3.56 0.06 -0.98
C LEU A 32 -4.35 -0.76 -2.02
N GLN A 33 -5.61 -1.10 -1.72
CA GLN A 33 -6.47 -1.81 -2.66
C GLN A 33 -6.74 -0.95 -3.91
N ALA A 34 -7.11 0.32 -3.74
CA ALA A 34 -7.32 1.24 -4.84
C ALA A 34 -6.03 1.46 -5.67
N ALA A 35 -4.87 1.59 -5.02
CA ALA A 35 -3.57 1.68 -5.67
C ALA A 35 -3.27 0.41 -6.48
N THR A 36 -3.52 -0.76 -5.91
CA THR A 36 -3.33 -2.06 -6.58
C THR A 36 -4.19 -2.19 -7.82
N GLU A 37 -5.47 -1.80 -7.75
CA GLU A 37 -6.37 -1.83 -8.90
C GLU A 37 -5.92 -0.88 -10.02
N ARG A 38 -5.49 0.34 -9.67
CA ARG A 38 -4.98 1.32 -10.66
C ARG A 38 -3.69 0.85 -11.33
N VAL A 39 -2.74 0.38 -10.53
CA VAL A 39 -1.46 -0.12 -11.03
C VAL A 39 -1.68 -1.35 -11.90
N ARG A 40 -2.55 -2.28 -11.50
CA ARG A 40 -2.93 -3.44 -12.32
C ARG A 40 -3.60 -3.02 -13.62
N SER A 41 -4.55 -2.09 -13.59
CA SER A 41 -5.24 -1.62 -14.80
C SER A 41 -4.33 -0.88 -15.78
N SER A 42 -3.23 -0.31 -15.27
CA SER A 42 -2.25 0.45 -16.06
C SER A 42 -0.93 -0.31 -16.24
N TYR A 43 -0.92 -1.61 -15.93
CA TYR A 43 0.26 -2.45 -16.04
C TYR A 43 0.50 -2.78 -17.51
N ALA A 44 1.70 -2.47 -17.99
CA ALA A 44 2.12 -2.60 -19.38
C ALA A 44 3.40 -3.45 -19.54
N GLY A 45 3.76 -4.24 -18.52
CA GLY A 45 4.97 -5.09 -18.54
C GLY A 45 6.17 -4.50 -17.80
N GLU A 46 5.95 -3.49 -16.96
CA GLU A 46 7.01 -2.88 -16.15
C GLU A 46 7.66 -3.91 -15.18
N PRO A 47 8.93 -3.71 -14.81
CA PRO A 47 9.59 -4.54 -13.82
C PRO A 47 8.95 -4.36 -12.44
N VAL A 48 9.11 -5.38 -11.59
CA VAL A 48 8.59 -5.39 -10.20
C VAL A 48 8.98 -4.14 -9.41
N GLU A 49 10.20 -3.64 -9.60
CA GLU A 49 10.68 -2.43 -8.91
C GLU A 49 9.86 -1.19 -9.26
N GLU A 50 9.55 -0.99 -10.55
CA GLU A 50 8.73 0.14 -11.01
C GLU A 50 7.27 -0.02 -10.56
N VAL A 51 6.74 -1.23 -10.59
CA VAL A 51 5.40 -1.53 -10.06
C VAL A 51 5.32 -1.26 -8.55
N CYS A 52 6.36 -1.63 -7.80
CA CYS A 52 6.46 -1.37 -6.36
C CYS A 52 6.51 0.14 -6.06
N ARG A 53 7.30 0.90 -6.83
CA ARG A 53 7.36 2.36 -6.72
C ARG A 53 6.01 3.01 -7.01
N ARG A 54 5.33 2.59 -8.08
CA ARG A 54 3.99 3.09 -8.44
C ARG A 54 2.94 2.76 -7.38
N LEU A 55 2.97 1.55 -6.82
CA LEU A 55 2.10 1.18 -5.69
C LEU A 55 2.30 2.11 -4.49
N LEU A 56 3.54 2.42 -4.15
CA LEU A 56 3.87 3.32 -3.05
C LEU A 56 3.37 4.74 -3.29
N ASP A 57 3.62 5.30 -4.48
CA ASP A 57 3.17 6.63 -4.89
C ASP A 57 1.63 6.73 -4.88
N GLU A 58 0.94 5.78 -5.50
CA GLU A 58 -0.53 5.74 -5.53
C GLU A 58 -1.15 5.56 -4.15
N THR A 59 -0.55 4.71 -3.30
CA THR A 59 -1.02 4.53 -1.92
C THR A 59 -0.85 5.82 -1.13
N ARG A 60 0.30 6.49 -1.24
CA ARG A 60 0.55 7.79 -0.58
C ARG A 60 -0.41 8.88 -1.06
N ALA A 61 -0.70 8.92 -2.36
CA ALA A 61 -1.65 9.87 -2.94
C ALA A 61 -3.10 9.65 -2.44
N GLY A 62 -3.44 8.42 -2.05
CA GLY A 62 -4.74 8.08 -1.45
C GLY A 62 -4.85 8.39 0.04
N LEU A 63 -3.75 8.71 0.72
CA LEU A 63 -3.74 9.00 2.15
C LEU A 63 -3.89 10.50 2.43
N HIS A 64 -4.51 10.81 3.57
CA HIS A 64 -4.54 12.19 4.07
C HIS A 64 -3.10 12.69 4.30
N PRO A 65 -2.77 13.97 4.05
CA PRO A 65 -1.41 14.51 4.20
C PRO A 65 -0.76 14.21 5.57
N ASP A 66 -1.55 14.31 6.65
CA ASP A 66 -1.09 14.01 8.02
C ASP A 66 -0.73 12.53 8.22
N ILE A 67 -1.37 11.63 7.47
CA ILE A 67 -1.09 10.19 7.51
C ILE A 67 0.09 9.88 6.58
N ALA A 68 0.11 10.48 5.38
CA ALA A 68 1.17 10.29 4.40
C ALA A 68 2.55 10.69 4.95
N ALA A 69 2.62 11.75 5.77
CA ALA A 69 3.85 12.20 6.41
C ALA A 69 4.42 11.18 7.41
N GLY A 70 3.56 10.40 8.08
CA GLY A 70 3.95 9.34 9.01
C GLY A 70 3.88 7.93 8.40
N PHE A 71 3.55 7.80 7.12
CA PHE A 71 3.35 6.52 6.47
C PHE A 71 4.70 5.87 6.15
N ASN A 72 5.03 4.85 6.94
CA ASN A 72 6.19 3.99 6.75
C ASN A 72 5.73 2.54 6.50
N PRO A 73 5.45 2.16 5.23
CA PRO A 73 4.95 0.83 4.91
C PRO A 73 6.01 -0.26 5.08
N ASP A 74 5.53 -1.49 5.25
CA ASP A 74 6.37 -2.67 5.06
C ASP A 74 6.68 -2.85 3.56
N MET A 75 7.92 -2.57 3.18
CA MET A 75 8.36 -2.67 1.79
C MET A 75 8.37 -4.11 1.28
N ASP A 76 8.51 -5.12 2.15
CA ASP A 76 8.40 -6.52 1.76
C ASP A 76 6.96 -6.87 1.32
N GLU A 77 5.96 -6.29 1.98
CA GLU A 77 4.56 -6.47 1.60
C GLU A 77 4.27 -5.83 0.23
N PHE A 78 4.73 -4.60 0.01
CA PHE A 78 4.59 -3.91 -1.28
C PHE A 78 5.28 -4.67 -2.42
N CYS A 79 6.49 -5.19 -2.18
CA CYS A 79 7.19 -6.04 -3.14
C CYS A 79 6.39 -7.32 -3.47
N ARG A 80 5.77 -7.98 -2.49
CA ARG A 80 4.93 -9.17 -2.75
C ARG A 80 3.73 -8.83 -3.61
N VAL A 81 3.04 -7.72 -3.34
CA VAL A 81 1.90 -7.26 -4.14
C VAL A 81 2.34 -6.92 -5.56
N ALA A 82 3.47 -6.21 -5.73
CA ALA A 82 4.04 -5.90 -7.03
C ALA A 82 4.37 -7.17 -7.83
N VAL A 83 4.99 -8.16 -7.21
CA VAL A 83 5.25 -9.48 -7.83
C VAL A 83 3.95 -10.15 -8.25
N ALA A 84 2.89 -10.08 -7.44
CA ALA A 84 1.59 -10.67 -7.78
C ALA A 84 0.93 -9.97 -8.97
N ILE A 85 1.05 -8.63 -9.10
CA ILE A 85 0.59 -7.89 -10.28
C ILE A 85 1.36 -8.32 -11.53
N VAL A 86 2.69 -8.32 -11.47
CA VAL A 86 3.57 -8.71 -12.59
C VAL A 86 3.28 -10.14 -13.04
N ARG A 87 3.13 -11.09 -12.10
CA ARG A 87 2.82 -12.50 -12.42
C ARG A 87 1.38 -12.70 -12.92
N GLY A 88 0.42 -11.91 -12.42
CA GLY A 88 -0.99 -12.00 -12.80
C GLY A 88 -1.34 -11.27 -14.10
N GLY A 89 -0.56 -10.27 -14.51
CA GLY A 89 -0.69 -9.56 -15.79
C GLY A 89 0.06 -10.20 -16.95
N ALA A 90 0.91 -11.20 -16.69
CA ALA A 90 1.67 -11.93 -17.70
C ALA A 90 0.88 -13.10 -18.36
N SER A 91 -0.46 -13.03 -18.38
CA SER A 91 -1.32 -14.03 -19.03
C SER A 91 -1.75 -13.61 -20.43
#